data_AF-A0A2V8P7U0-F1
#
_entry.id   AF-A0A2V8P7U0-F1
#
_cell.length_a   1.000
_cell.length_b   1.000
_cell.length_c   1.000
_cell.angle_alpha   90.00
_cell.angle_beta   90.00
_cell.angle_gamma   90.00
#
_symmetry.space_group_name_H-M   'P 1'
#
loop_
_entity.id
_entity.type
_entity.pdbx_description
1 polymer ?
#
loop_
_entity_poly.entity_id
_entity_poly.type
_entity_poly.pdbx_seq_one_letter_code
_entity_poly.pdbx_strand_id
1 'polypeptide(L)'
;MIRPTTETPRQFSQRGHLRSALYVLFLLLLSMSLAQRGTAQGVKFTSPVTYPAGAPYVVTAGDFNGDGKVDLVAGDIMNKNLMMLLGKGDGTLKTGDHLSLVYYRQRFGP
;
A
#
# COMPACT_ATOMS: atom_id res chain seq x y z
N MET A 1 -50.87 -46.72 -58.97
CA MET A 1 -51.23 -46.19 -57.63
C MET A 1 -49.95 -46.04 -56.84
N ILE A 2 -49.39 -44.83 -56.72
CA ILE A 2 -48.12 -44.56 -56.04
C ILE A 2 -48.47 -43.83 -54.74
N ARG A 3 -48.13 -44.39 -53.58
CA ARG A 3 -48.36 -43.74 -52.27
C ARG A 3 -47.24 -42.72 -52.02
N PRO A 4 -47.54 -41.45 -51.68
CA PRO A 4 -46.53 -40.51 -51.24
C PRO A 4 -46.15 -40.81 -49.79
N THR A 5 -44.85 -40.93 -49.52
CA THR A 5 -44.30 -41.01 -48.16
C THR A 5 -44.09 -39.61 -47.61
N THR A 6 -44.84 -39.24 -46.58
CA THR A 6 -44.62 -38.01 -45.81
C THR A 6 -43.44 -38.21 -44.87
N GLU A 7 -42.26 -37.70 -45.23
CA GLU A 7 -41.17 -37.56 -44.27
C GLU A 7 -41.48 -36.43 -43.29
N THR A 8 -41.48 -36.74 -41.99
CA THR A 8 -41.65 -35.76 -40.92
C THR A 8 -40.34 -34.98 -40.74
N PRO A 9 -40.34 -33.64 -40.76
CA PRO A 9 -39.11 -32.87 -40.59
C PRO A 9 -38.48 -33.14 -39.22
N ARG A 10 -37.20 -33.53 -39.18
CA ARG A 10 -36.48 -33.69 -37.91
C ARG A 10 -36.34 -32.33 -37.23
N GLN A 11 -37.04 -32.15 -36.12
CA GLN A 11 -36.94 -30.95 -35.31
C GLN A 11 -35.59 -30.94 -34.59
N PHE A 12 -34.66 -30.11 -35.06
CA PHE A 12 -33.33 -29.97 -34.46
C PHE A 12 -33.47 -29.43 -33.04
N SER A 13 -32.96 -30.16 -32.06
CA SER A 13 -33.14 -29.87 -30.63
C SER A 13 -32.35 -28.63 -30.20
N GLN A 14 -33.03 -27.50 -30.13
CA GLN A 14 -32.51 -26.20 -29.64
C GLN A 14 -32.08 -26.21 -28.15
N ARG A 15 -32.44 -27.25 -27.38
CA ARG A 15 -32.26 -27.29 -25.91
C ARG A 15 -30.80 -27.38 -25.45
N GLY A 16 -29.90 -27.92 -26.27
CA GLY A 16 -28.47 -28.01 -25.95
C GLY A 16 -27.73 -26.67 -26.01
N HIS A 17 -28.12 -25.83 -26.97
CA HIS A 17 -27.45 -24.56 -27.25
C HIS A 17 -27.67 -23.51 -26.14
N LEU A 18 -28.81 -23.57 -25.45
CA LEU A 18 -29.13 -22.62 -24.37
C LEU A 18 -28.24 -22.84 -23.14
N ARG A 19 -27.87 -24.08 -22.84
CA ARG A 19 -27.00 -24.41 -21.70
C ARG A 19 -25.56 -23.98 -21.96
N SER A 20 -25.03 -24.26 -23.15
CA SER A 20 -23.69 -23.80 -23.55
C SER A 20 -23.59 -22.28 -23.61
N ALA A 21 -24.63 -21.60 -24.11
CA ALA A 21 -24.68 -20.14 -24.14
C ALA A 21 -24.65 -19.54 -22.73
N LEU A 22 -25.34 -20.16 -21.76
CA LEU A 22 -25.35 -19.71 -20.37
C LEU A 22 -23.98 -19.87 -19.70
N TYR A 23 -23.24 -20.95 -19.99
CA TYR A 23 -21.88 -21.15 -19.51
C TYR A 23 -20.88 -20.16 -20.12
N VAL A 24 -20.98 -19.90 -21.43
CA VAL A 24 -20.13 -18.89 -22.10
C VAL A 24 -20.40 -17.50 -21.53
N LEU A 25 -21.67 -17.15 -21.31
CA LEU A 25 -22.05 -15.89 -20.68
C LEU A 25 -21.55 -15.81 -19.24
N PHE A 26 -21.64 -16.89 -18.47
CA PHE A 26 -21.11 -16.96 -17.11
C PHE A 26 -19.58 -16.76 -17.08
N LEU A 27 -18.83 -17.41 -17.98
CA LEU A 27 -17.39 -17.25 -18.10
C LEU A 27 -16.99 -15.83 -18.55
N LEU A 28 -17.76 -15.22 -19.46
CA LEU A 28 -17.57 -13.83 -19.87
C LEU A 28 -17.80 -12.87 -18.69
N LEU A 29 -18.88 -13.05 -17.92
CA LEU A 29 -19.20 -12.23 -16.75
C LEU A 29 -18.17 -12.43 -15.61
N LEU A 30 -17.72 -13.66 -15.38
CA LEU A 30 -16.69 -13.97 -14.38
C LEU A 30 -15.35 -13.31 -14.73
N SER A 31 -14.98 -13.29 -16.01
CA SER A 31 -13.74 -12.65 -16.47
C SER A 31 -13.71 -11.13 -16.25
N MET A 32 -14.87 -10.46 -16.30
CA MET A 32 -14.95 -9.02 -16.06
C MET A 32 -14.83 -8.66 -14.57
N SER A 33 -15.14 -9.58 -13.65
CA SER A 33 -15.07 -9.35 -12.20
C SER A 33 -13.65 -9.44 -11.63
N LEU A 34 -12.72 -10.12 -12.30
CA LEU A 34 -11.35 -10.30 -11.78
C LEU A 34 -10.42 -9.12 -12.08
N ALA A 35 -10.90 -8.11 -12.80
CA ALA A 35 -10.13 -6.91 -13.12
C ALA A 35 -10.43 -5.77 -12.13
N GLN A 36 -10.13 -5.95 -10.85
CA GLN A 36 -9.87 -4.80 -9.98
C GLN A 36 -8.57 -4.16 -10.44
N ARG A 37 -8.67 -3.17 -11.33
CA ARG A 37 -7.55 -2.26 -11.61
C ARG A 37 -7.27 -1.50 -10.32
N GLY A 38 -6.18 -1.84 -9.64
CA GLY A 38 -5.61 -0.97 -8.62
C GLY A 38 -5.26 0.35 -9.30
N THR A 39 -6.13 1.36 -9.19
CA THR A 39 -5.71 2.71 -9.52
C THR A 39 -4.60 3.03 -8.54
N ALA A 40 -3.46 3.51 -9.04
CA ALA A 40 -2.47 4.10 -8.15
C ALA A 40 -3.19 5.26 -7.43
N GLN A 41 -3.61 5.06 -6.18
CA GLN A 41 -4.15 6.15 -5.37
C GLN A 41 -3.05 7.21 -5.32
N GLY A 42 -3.35 8.41 -5.84
CA GLY A 42 -2.44 9.54 -5.71
C GLY A 42 -2.05 9.71 -4.25
N VAL A 43 -0.75 9.71 -3.95
CA VAL A 43 -0.26 9.92 -2.59
C VAL A 43 -0.67 11.32 -2.15
N LYS A 44 -1.56 11.40 -1.17
CA LYS A 44 -2.01 12.68 -0.59
C LYS A 44 -1.19 12.95 0.66
N PHE A 45 -0.38 14.00 0.62
CA PHE A 45 0.30 14.49 1.80
C PHE A 45 -0.70 15.24 2.70
N THR A 46 -0.64 14.98 4.00
CA THR A 46 -1.37 15.78 5.00
C THR A 46 -0.62 17.08 5.27
N SER A 47 -1.25 18.00 5.99
CA SER A 47 -0.55 19.20 6.49
C SER A 47 0.70 18.79 7.28
N PRO A 48 1.83 19.50 7.11
CA PRO A 48 3.05 19.20 7.84
C PRO A 48 2.85 19.48 9.33
N VAL A 49 3.47 18.65 10.17
CA VAL A 49 3.57 18.87 11.61
C VAL A 49 4.99 19.34 11.91
N THR A 50 5.12 20.47 12.61
CA THR A 50 6.42 21.03 12.99
C THR A 50 6.85 20.51 14.36
N TYR A 51 8.11 20.08 14.45
CA TYR A 51 8.74 19.71 15.71
C TYR A 51 9.92 20.63 15.98
N PRO A 52 10.09 21.13 17.22
CA PRO A 52 11.30 21.88 17.58
C PRO A 52 12.53 20.98 17.40
N ALA A 53 13.49 21.42 16.59
CA ALA A 53 14.75 20.70 16.36
C ALA A 53 15.97 21.63 16.27
N GLY A 54 15.85 22.88 16.73
CA GLY A 54 16.89 23.90 16.57
C GLY A 54 17.04 24.33 15.11
N ALA A 55 18.28 24.51 14.65
CA ALA A 55 18.64 24.81 13.26
C ALA A 55 19.46 23.65 12.66
N PRO A 56 18.85 22.48 12.42
CA PRO A 56 19.58 21.32 11.95
C PRO A 56 20.01 21.50 10.49
N TYR A 57 21.21 21.04 10.17
CA TYR A 57 21.76 21.01 8.82
C TYR A 57 21.54 19.65 8.14
N VAL A 58 21.41 18.60 8.95
CA VAL A 58 21.25 17.22 8.50
C VAL A 58 20.13 16.54 9.28
N VAL A 59 19.41 15.64 8.61
CA VAL A 59 18.39 14.77 9.21
C VAL A 59 18.54 13.36 8.66
N THR A 60 18.34 12.36 9.51
CA THR A 60 18.26 10.95 9.14
C THR A 60 17.07 10.28 9.82
N ALA A 61 16.56 9.20 9.24
CA ALA A 61 15.42 8.44 9.73
C ALA A 61 15.81 6.96 9.94
N GLY A 62 15.33 6.35 11.02
CA GLY A 62 15.60 4.96 11.36
C GLY A 62 14.99 4.59 12.71
N ASP A 63 14.90 3.30 13.03
CA ASP A 63 14.57 2.85 14.38
C ASP A 63 15.85 2.87 15.22
N PHE A 64 16.07 3.95 15.97
CA PHE A 64 17.31 4.15 16.72
C PHE A 64 17.21 3.67 18.17
N ASN A 65 16.00 3.43 18.67
CA ASN A 65 15.76 2.95 20.04
C ASN A 65 15.32 1.47 20.12
N GLY A 66 15.08 0.81 18.98
CA GLY A 66 14.73 -0.60 18.88
C GLY A 66 13.27 -0.92 19.20
N ASP A 67 12.35 0.06 19.14
CA ASP A 67 10.94 -0.13 19.48
C ASP A 67 10.05 -0.47 18.26
N GLY A 68 10.65 -0.60 17.08
CA GLY A 68 9.98 -0.94 15.83
C GLY A 68 9.28 0.25 15.15
N LYS A 69 9.49 1.48 15.63
CA LYS A 69 8.95 2.71 15.02
C LYS A 69 10.08 3.56 14.45
N VAL A 70 9.77 4.26 13.36
CA VAL A 70 10.74 5.15 12.72
C VAL A 70 10.91 6.42 13.58
N ASP A 71 12.13 6.62 14.07
CA ASP A 71 12.62 7.83 14.72
C ASP A 71 13.31 8.76 13.70
N LEU A 72 13.57 10.00 14.10
CA LEU A 72 14.45 10.93 13.38
C LEU A 72 15.62 11.37 14.27
N VAL A 73 16.79 11.58 13.65
CA VAL A 73 17.90 12.30 14.29
C VAL A 73 18.22 13.54 13.46
N ALA A 74 18.18 14.71 14.10
CA ALA A 74 18.48 16.01 13.52
C ALA A 74 19.80 16.52 14.09
N GLY A 75 20.73 16.91 13.21
CA GLY A 75 22.07 17.37 13.58
C GLY A 75 22.28 18.85 13.31
N ASP A 76 22.56 19.60 14.37
CA ASP A 76 23.05 20.98 14.29
C ASP A 76 24.58 20.96 14.30
N ILE A 77 25.16 21.05 13.11
CA ILE A 77 26.61 20.96 12.90
C ILE A 77 27.34 22.18 13.48
N MET A 78 26.70 23.36 13.49
CA MET A 78 27.30 24.59 14.01
C MET A 78 27.40 24.57 15.53
N ASN A 79 26.34 24.11 16.20
CA ASN A 79 26.27 24.03 17.66
C ASN A 79 26.72 22.67 18.22
N LYS A 80 27.16 21.74 17.36
CA LYS A 80 27.63 20.40 17.75
C LYS A 80 26.62 19.64 18.61
N ASN A 81 25.34 19.78 18.28
CA ASN A 81 24.24 19.18 19.02
C ASN A 81 23.45 18.21 18.12
N LEU A 82 23.00 17.11 18.71
CA LEU A 82 22.07 16.18 18.07
C LEU A 82 20.76 16.23 18.83
N MET A 83 19.65 16.14 18.11
CA MET A 83 18.34 15.90 18.69
C MET A 83 17.76 14.63 18.09
N MET A 84 17.27 13.75 18.95
CA MET A 84 16.49 12.60 18.53
C MET A 84 15.00 12.91 18.71
N LEU A 85 14.17 12.61 17.71
CA LEU A 85 12.73 12.69 17.77
C LEU A 85 12.16 11.27 17.66
N LEU A 86 11.39 10.87 18.66
CA LEU A 86 10.94 9.48 18.79
C LEU A 86 9.66 9.23 17.99
N GLY A 87 9.62 8.14 17.23
CA GLY A 87 8.47 7.70 16.46
C GLY A 87 7.30 7.28 17.32
N LYS A 88 6.07 7.66 16.93
CA LYS A 88 4.83 7.09 17.53
C LYS A 88 4.24 5.94 16.74
N GLY A 89 4.72 5.70 15.51
CA GLY A 89 4.23 4.63 14.63
C GLY A 89 3.01 5.03 13.78
N ASP A 90 2.43 6.21 14.03
CA ASP A 90 1.31 6.78 13.28
C ASP A 90 1.74 7.87 12.28
N GLY A 91 3.05 7.98 12.02
CA GLY A 91 3.65 9.05 11.22
C GLY A 91 3.90 10.35 12.00
N THR A 92 3.58 10.41 13.29
CA THR A 92 3.93 11.53 14.17
C THR A 92 5.13 11.21 15.07
N LEU A 93 5.77 12.26 15.57
CA LEU A 93 6.93 12.20 16.43
C LEU A 93 6.60 12.73 17.83
N LYS A 94 7.48 12.42 18.79
CA LYS A 94 7.59 13.12 20.07
C LYS A 94 8.95 13.82 20.10
N THR A 95 9.00 15.03 20.67
CA THR A 95 10.28 15.65 20.99
C THR A 95 11.03 14.70 21.91
N GLY A 96 12.20 14.24 21.47
CA GLY A 96 13.10 13.47 22.31
C GLY A 96 14.17 14.37 22.92
N ASP A 97 15.08 13.74 23.66
CA ASP A 97 16.09 14.45 24.41
C ASP A 97 17.14 15.14 23.52
N HIS A 98 17.69 16.24 24.02
CA HIS A 98 18.87 16.87 23.44
C HIS A 98 20.07 15.96 23.72
N LEU A 99 20.61 15.35 22.66
CA LEU A 99 21.77 14.49 22.75
C LEU A 99 23.00 15.32 22.42
N SER A 100 23.71 15.78 23.45
CA SER A 100 25.04 16.33 23.23
C SER A 100 25.96 15.23 22.68
N LEU A 101 26.91 15.56 21.80
CA LEU A 101 27.85 14.57 21.24
C LEU A 101 28.67 13.84 22.32
N VAL A 102 28.90 14.49 23.46
CA VAL A 102 29.53 13.86 24.64
C VAL A 102 28.59 12.83 25.28
N TYR A 103 27.28 13.10 25.30
CA TYR A 103 26.26 12.20 25.85
C TYR A 103 25.93 11.03 24.91
N TYR A 104 25.86 11.26 23.59
CA TYR A 104 25.58 10.20 22.60
C TYR A 104 26.59 9.05 22.67
N ARG A 105 27.90 9.37 22.72
CA ARG A 105 28.96 8.36 22.90
C ARG A 105 28.75 7.51 24.15
N GLN A 106 28.29 8.12 25.25
CA GLN A 106 28.09 7.42 26.51
C GLN A 106 26.82 6.57 26.53
N ARG A 107 25.77 6.97 25.80
CA ARG A 107 24.47 6.26 25.83
C ARG A 107 24.30 5.20 24.75
N PHE A 108 24.94 5.37 23.61
CA PHE A 108 24.74 4.48 22.46
C PHE A 108 26.01 3.75 21.98
N GLY A 109 27.17 4.03 22.59
CA GLY A 109 28.44 3.33 22.31
C GLY A 109 28.98 3.57 20.89
N PRO A 110 30.21 3.08 20.58
CA PRO A 110 30.68 2.92 19.20
C PRO A 110 29.96 1.80 18.45
#